data_AF-A0A376F841-F1
#
_entry.id   AF-A0A376F841-F1
#
_cell.length_a   1.000
_cell.length_b   1.000
_cell.length_c   1.000
_cell.angle_alpha   90.00
_cell.angle_beta   90.00
_cell.angle_gamma   90.00
#
_symmetry.space_group_name_H-M   'P 1'
#
loop_
_entity.id
_entity.type
_entity.pdbx_description
1 polymer ?
#
loop_
_entity_poly.entity_id
_entity_poly.type
_entity_poly.pdbx_seq_one_letter_code
_entity_poly.pdbx_strand_id
1 'polypeptide(L)' 'MVSVLLYVDILQNPDIRAELPKYANWPTFPQLWVDGELVGGCDILIEMYQRGELQQLIKETAAKYKTEEPDAE' A
#
# COMPACT_ATOMS: atom_id res chain seq x y z
N MET A 1 -2.58 13.26 -12.90
CA MET A 1 -1.62 12.25 -12.38
C MET A 1 -2.23 11.64 -11.14
N VAL A 2 -3.10 10.65 -11.31
CA VAL A 2 -3.75 9.97 -10.18
C VAL A 2 -2.96 8.69 -9.95
N SER A 3 -1.99 8.74 -9.05
CA SER A 3 -1.42 7.51 -8.48
C SER A 3 -2.52 6.91 -7.61
N VAL A 4 -3.20 5.87 -8.10
CA VAL A 4 -4.36 5.29 -7.42
C VAL A 4 -3.86 4.48 -6.23
N LEU A 5 -3.75 5.13 -5.07
CA LEU A 5 -3.68 4.44 -3.79
C LEU A 5 -5.10 4.01 -3.42
N LEU A 6 -5.27 2.73 -3.12
CA LEU A 6 -6.50 2.19 -2.56
C LEU A 6 -6.33 2.01 -1.06
N TYR A 7 -7.40 2.22 -0.31
CA TYR A 7 -7.43 1.95 1.12
C TYR A 7 -8.60 1.03 1.44
N VAL A 8 -8.44 0.24 2.51
CA VAL A 8 -9.49 -0.62 3.04
C VAL A 8 -9.71 -0.23 4.50
N ASP A 9 -10.94 0.16 4.83
CA ASP A 9 -11.32 0.42 6.22
C ASP A 9 -11.63 -0.91 6.93
N ILE A 10 -10.65 -1.39 7.70
CA ILE A 10 -10.76 -2.66 8.45
C ILE A 10 -11.76 -2.58 9.61
N LEU A 11 -12.20 -1.39 10.03
CA LEU A 11 -13.23 -1.27 11.05
C LEU A 11 -14.62 -1.59 10.48
N GLN A 12 -14.81 -1.40 9.18
CA GLN A 12 -16.02 -1.79 8.44
C GLN A 12 -15.96 -3.23 7.90
N ASN A 13 -14.78 -3.85 7.90
CA ASN A 13 -14.54 -5.20 7.36
C ASN A 13 -13.95 -6.12 8.46
N PRO A 14 -14.80 -6.68 9.34
CA PRO A 14 -14.36 -7.43 10.51
C PRO A 14 -13.63 -8.74 10.17
N ASP A 15 -13.96 -9.35 9.03
CA ASP A 15 -13.28 -10.52 8.47
C ASP A 15 -11.83 -10.19 8.06
N ILE A 16 -11.63 -9.08 7.34
CA ILE A 16 -10.29 -8.60 6.98
C ILE A 16 -9.48 -8.29 8.24
N ARG A 17 -10.09 -7.61 9.23
CA ARG A 17 -9.45 -7.30 10.51
C ARG A 17 -9.00 -8.55 11.28
N ALA A 18 -9.76 -9.64 11.19
CA ALA A 18 -9.47 -10.87 11.91
C ALA A 18 -8.41 -11.74 11.20
N GLU A 19 -8.44 -11.80 9.87
CA GLU A 19 -7.62 -12.75 9.10
C GLU A 19 -6.34 -12.13 8.50
N LEU A 20 -6.36 -10.85 8.10
CA LEU A 20 -5.20 -10.23 7.46
C LEU A 20 -3.94 -10.23 8.33
N PRO A 21 -4.00 -9.97 9.67
CA PRO A 21 -2.80 -10.06 10.51
C PRO A 21 -2.11 -11.43 10.49
N LYS A 22 -2.89 -12.51 10.36
CA LYS A 22 -2.36 -13.88 10.28
C LYS A 22 -1.71 -14.12 8.92
N TYR A 23 -2.39 -13.71 7.84
CA TYR A 23 -1.87 -13.81 6.48
C TYR A 23 -0.56 -13.03 6.31
N ALA A 24 -0.52 -11.80 6.82
CA ALA A 24 0.61 -10.89 6.73
C ALA A 24 1.78 -11.27 7.65
N ASN A 25 1.56 -12.18 8.60
CA ASN A 25 2.43 -12.39 9.76
C ASN A 25 2.79 -11.06 10.47
N TRP A 26 1.81 -10.15 10.57
CA TRP A 26 1.97 -8.80 11.09
C TRP A 26 0.76 -8.39 11.94
N PRO A 27 0.92 -8.13 13.25
CA PRO A 27 -0.21 -8.10 14.19
C PRO A 27 -1.04 -6.80 14.17
N THR A 28 -0.57 -5.72 13.55
CA THR A 28 -1.13 -4.37 13.74
C THR A 28 -1.59 -3.70 12.44
N PHE A 29 -2.38 -2.63 12.60
CA PHE A 29 -2.78 -1.69 11.56
C PHE A 29 -2.31 -0.28 11.93
N PRO A 30 -2.05 0.62 10.96
CA PRO A 30 -2.21 0.46 9.51
C PRO A 30 -1.17 -0.50 8.89
N GLN A 31 -1.45 -1.01 7.68
CA GLN A 31 -0.55 -1.81 6.88
C GLN A 31 -0.47 -1.22 5.47
N LEU A 32 0.74 -0.91 4.99
CA LEU A 32 0.94 -0.55 3.59
C LEU A 32 1.39 -1.79 2.80
N TRP A 33 0.71 -2.02 1.69
CA TRP A 33 1.05 -3.07 0.74
C TRP A 33 1.45 -2.44 -0.60
N VAL A 34 2.57 -2.87 -1.17
CA VAL A 34 3.09 -2.40 -2.46
C VAL A 34 3.52 -3.63 -3.25
N ASP A 35 3.07 -3.73 -4.50
CA ASP A 35 3.40 -4.87 -5.39
C ASP A 35 3.04 -6.25 -4.80
N GLY A 36 2.01 -6.31 -3.96
CA GLY A 36 1.59 -7.55 -3.27
C GLY A 36 2.42 -7.88 -2.01
N GLU A 37 3.40 -7.06 -1.65
CA GLU A 37 4.26 -7.25 -0.49
C GLU A 37 3.93 -6.27 0.65
N LEU A 38 4.01 -6.75 1.89
CA LEU A 38 3.85 -5.90 3.07
C LEU A 38 5.09 -5.02 3.24
N VAL A 39 4.91 -3.70 3.17
CA VAL A 39 5.98 -2.73 3.45
C VAL A 39 6.14 -2.51 4.95
N GLY A 40 5.02 -2.39 5.68
CA GLY A 40 5.04 -2.23 7.13
C GLY A 40 3.90 -1.38 7.68
N GLY A 41 4.01 -1.06 8.98
CA GLY A 41 3.08 -0.21 9.71
C GLY A 41 3.57 1.24 9.87
N CYS A 42 2.84 2.03 10.67
CA CYS A 42 3.00 3.49 10.79
C CYS A 42 4.46 3.94 11.01
N ASP A 43 5.17 3.36 11.98
CA ASP A 43 6.52 3.80 12.35
C ASP A 43 7.52 3.60 11.20
N ILE A 44 7.44 2.46 10.51
CA ILE A 44 8.28 2.15 9.35
C ILE A 44 8.00 3.13 8.21
N LEU A 45 6.73 3.43 7.94
CA LEU A 45 6.36 4.35 6.87
C LEU A 45 6.87 5.77 7.14
N ILE A 46 6.80 6.23 8.39
CA ILE A 46 7.33 7.52 8.78
C ILE A 46 8.86 7.56 8.60
N GLU A 47 9.58 6.50 9.02
CA GLU A 47 11.02 6.41 8.83
C GLU A 47 11.40 6.42 7.34
N MET A 48 10.76 5.59 6.52
CA MET A 48 10.99 5.53 5.07
C MET A 48 10.67 6.87 4.40
N TYR A 49 9.62 7.56 4.84
CA TYR A 49 9.28 8.89 4.34
C TYR A 49 10.35 9.93 4.67
N GLN A 50 10.86 9.93 5.90
CA GLN A 50 11.93 10.83 6.33
C GLN A 50 13.23 10.59 5.56
N ARG A 51 13.50 9.33 5.19
CA ARG A 51 14.65 8.92 4.38
C ARG A 51 14.47 9.15 2.87
N GLY A 52 13.25 9.48 2.42
CA GLY A 52 12.93 9.65 1.00
C GLY A 52 12.66 8.34 0.25
N GLU A 53 12.81 7.20 0.92
CA GLU A 53 12.69 5.85 0.34
C GLU A 53 11.25 5.51 -0.02
N LEU A 54 10.29 5.96 0.80
CA LEU A 54 8.86 5.73 0.53
C LEU A 54 8.43 6.42 -0.77
N GLN A 55 8.87 7.66 -1.00
CA GLN A 55 8.55 8.43 -2.18
C GLN A 55 9.11 7.76 -3.45
N GLN A 56 10.33 7.24 -3.36
CA GLN A 56 10.96 6.50 -4.44
C GLN A 56 10.18 5.21 -4.76
N LEU A 57 9.91 4.39 -3.74
CA LEU A 57 9.16 3.14 -3.88
C LEU A 57 7.79 3.34 -4.55
N ILE A 58 7.03 4.33 -4.08
CA ILE A 58 5.71 4.64 -4.64
C ILE A 58 5.81 5.15 -6.07
N LYS A 59 6.81 6.00 -6.38
CA LYS A 59 7.00 6.53 -7.74
C LYS A 59 7.37 5.45 -8.75
N GLU A 60 8.29 4.57 -8.36
CA GLU A 60 8.72 3.43 -9.19
C GLU A 60 7.57 2.46 -9.42
N THR A 61 6.83 2.10 -8.36
CA THR A 61 5.67 1.21 -8.46
C THR A 61 4.56 1.82 -9.31
N ALA A 62 4.25 3.11 -9.10
CA ALA A 62 3.24 3.80 -9.90
C ALA A 62 3.65 3.87 -11.38
N ALA A 63 4.95 4.04 -11.68
CA ALA A 63 5.44 4.02 -13.06
C ALA A 63 5.34 2.61 -13.69
N LYS A 64 5.64 1.55 -12.92
CA LYS A 64 5.50 0.14 -13.34
C LYS A 64 4.05 -0.21 -13.70
N TYR A 65 3.09 0.29 -12.92
CA TYR A 65 1.66 0.00 -13.07
C TYR A 65 0.86 1.12 -13.75
N LYS A 66 1.51 2.01 -14.51
CA LYS A 66 0.77 2.89 -15.42
C LYS A 66 0.03 2.01 -16.42
N THR A 67 -1.27 1.88 -16.24
CA THR A 67 -2.17 1.52 -17.34
C THR A 67 -1.98 2.53 -18.44
N GLU A 68 -1.61 2.07 -19.64
CA GLU A 68 -1.92 2.81 -20.86
C GLU A 68 -3.43 3.10 -20.81
N GLU A 69 -3.82 4.37 -20.92
CA GLU A 69 -5.22 4.69 -21.17
C GLU A 69 -5.62 3.93 -22.45
N PRO A 70 -6.73 3.17 -22.47
CA PRO A 70 -7.21 2.65 -23.74
C PRO A 70 -7.44 3.88 -24.63
N ASP A 71 -6.78 3.92 -25.79
CA ASP A 71 -6.98 4.97 -26.78
C ASP A 71 -8.48 5.24 -26.90
N ALA A 72 -8.89 6.45 -26.50
CA ALA A 72 -10.28 6.87 -26.56
C ALA A 72 -10.66 6.95 -28.05
N GLU A 73 -11.32 5.91 -28.54
CA GLU A 73 -12.05 5.90 -29.81
C GLU A 73 -13.41 6.61 -29.67
#